data_AF-M3TXH6-F1
#
_entry.id   AF-M3TXH6-F1
#
_cell.length_a   1.000
_cell.length_b   1.000
_cell.length_c   1.000
_cell.angle_alpha   90.00
_cell.angle_beta   90.00
_cell.angle_gamma   90.00
#
_symmetry.space_group_name_H-M   'P 1'
#
loop_
_entity.id
_entity.type
_entity.pdbx_description
1 polymer ?
#
loop_
_entity_poly.entity_id
_entity_poly.type
_entity_poly.pdbx_seq_one_letter_code
_entity_poly.pdbx_strand_id
1 'polypeptide(L)'
;MTTQPIQEISNQFLSGYVICVSGYSTDERVLLGGMIEQFGGIYMEDMESRSVSFLLSKGLTSDKARHAKRWGVPVLNHQWLFDCIVERRFVSINNYILSLSM
;
A
#
# COMPACT_ATOMS: atom_id res chain seq x y z
N MET A 1 39.11 0.42 -16.93
CA MET A 1 38.66 0.57 -15.54
C MET A 1 37.14 0.58 -15.58
N THR A 2 36.51 -0.57 -15.36
CA THR A 2 35.05 -0.68 -15.35
C THR A 2 34.56 -0.21 -13.99
N THR A 3 34.08 1.03 -13.92
CA THR A 3 33.21 1.44 -12.81
C THR A 3 31.97 0.56 -12.89
N GLN A 4 31.83 -0.36 -11.93
CA GLN A 4 30.56 -1.05 -11.76
C GLN A 4 29.49 0.00 -11.46
N PRO A 5 28.26 -0.14 -12.00
CA PRO A 5 27.20 0.80 -11.67
C PRO A 5 27.01 0.76 -10.15
N ILE A 6 26.97 1.93 -9.52
CA ILE A 6 26.37 2.06 -8.20
C ILE A 6 24.99 1.41 -8.35
N GLN A 7 24.72 0.36 -7.57
CA GLN A 7 23.41 -0.29 -7.56
C GLN A 7 22.40 0.82 -7.27
N GLU A 8 21.70 1.32 -8.31
CA GLU A 8 20.66 2.30 -8.12
C GLU A 8 19.65 1.67 -7.17
N ILE A 9 19.50 2.25 -5.97
CA ILE A 9 18.45 1.83 -5.06
C ILE A 9 17.16 2.16 -5.81
N SER A 10 16.52 1.14 -6.37
CA SER A 10 15.33 1.34 -7.18
C SER A 10 14.23 1.86 -6.27
N ASN A 11 13.84 3.12 -6.47
CA ASN A 11 12.68 3.73 -5.81
C ASN A 11 11.37 3.19 -6.41
N GLN A 12 11.33 1.92 -6.81
CA GLN A 12 10.20 1.27 -7.49
C GLN A 12 9.81 -0.03 -6.80
N PHE A 13 10.06 -0.12 -5.49
CA PHE A 13 9.75 -1.32 -4.72
C PHE A 13 8.24 -1.60 -4.58
N LEU A 14 7.37 -0.65 -4.98
CA LEU A 14 5.92 -0.86 -5.08
C LEU A 14 5.45 -1.12 -6.53
N SER A 15 6.37 -1.27 -7.49
CA SER A 15 6.01 -1.55 -8.89
C SER A 15 5.18 -2.82 -9.02
N GLY A 16 4.10 -2.74 -9.82
CA GLY A 16 3.16 -3.84 -10.04
C GLY A 16 2.06 -3.99 -8.99
N TYR A 17 2.04 -3.15 -7.95
CA TYR A 17 0.99 -3.17 -6.93
C TYR A 17 -0.01 -2.03 -7.11
N VAL A 18 -1.29 -2.35 -6.98
CA VAL A 18 -2.40 -1.39 -6.97
C VAL A 18 -2.90 -1.25 -5.54
N ILE A 19 -2.93 -0.03 -5.02
CA ILE A 19 -3.20 0.24 -3.62
C ILE A 19 -4.34 1.27 -3.50
N CYS A 20 -5.34 0.93 -2.70
CA CYS A 20 -6.41 1.85 -2.32
C CYS A 20 -6.22 2.35 -0.89
N VAL A 21 -6.84 3.48 -0.55
CA VAL A 21 -6.81 4.07 0.80
C VAL A 21 -8.24 4.29 1.32
N SER A 22 -8.50 3.98 2.60
CA SER A 22 -9.81 4.14 3.24
C SER A 22 -9.72 4.58 4.70
N GLY A 23 -10.68 5.38 5.15
CA GLY A 23 -10.75 5.83 6.56
C GLY A 23 -9.76 6.93 6.94
N TYR A 24 -8.98 7.46 6.00
CA TYR A 24 -8.12 8.63 6.17
C TYR A 24 -8.84 9.92 5.74
N SER A 25 -8.40 11.09 6.21
CA SER A 25 -8.88 12.41 5.74
C SER A 25 -8.50 12.67 4.28
N THR A 26 -9.05 13.71 3.66
CA THR A 26 -8.69 14.09 2.29
C THR A 26 -7.20 14.35 2.14
N ASP A 27 -6.61 15.14 3.04
CA ASP A 27 -5.18 15.48 2.99
C ASP A 27 -4.29 14.24 3.21
N GLU A 28 -4.66 13.38 4.17
CA GLU A 28 -3.94 12.13 4.41
C GLU A 28 -3.99 11.19 3.19
N ARG A 29 -5.12 11.14 2.46
CA ARG A 29 -5.24 10.35 1.23
C ARG A 29 -4.35 10.89 0.12
N VAL A 30 -4.29 12.21 -0.06
CA VAL A 30 -3.40 12.85 -1.04
C VAL A 30 -1.95 12.50 -0.72
N LEU A 31 -1.55 12.58 0.55
CA LEU A 31 -0.20 12.23 0.98
C LEU A 31 0.13 10.75 0.76
N LEU A 32 -0.75 9.83 1.21
CA LEU A 32 -0.56 8.39 1.04
C LEU A 32 -0.55 7.98 -0.44
N GLY A 33 -1.46 8.53 -1.24
CA GLY A 33 -1.50 8.30 -2.69
C GLY A 33 -0.23 8.77 -3.39
N GLY A 34 0.23 9.99 -3.09
CA GLY A 34 1.47 10.53 -3.64
C GLY A 34 2.71 9.70 -3.26
N MET A 35 2.76 9.17 -2.02
CA MET A 35 3.83 8.25 -1.61
C MET A 35 3.77 6.93 -2.39
N ILE A 36 2.58 6.33 -2.55
CA ILE A 36 2.41 5.10 -3.34
C ILE A 36 2.95 5.28 -4.75
N GLU A 37 2.53 6.36 -5.42
CA GLU A 37 2.94 6.67 -6.80
C GLU A 37 4.43 7.01 -6.91
N GLN A 38 4.96 7.76 -5.95
CA GLN A 38 6.39 8.10 -5.88
C GLN A 38 7.28 6.86 -5.85
N PHE A 39 6.83 5.77 -5.23
CA PHE A 39 7.59 4.52 -5.12
C PHE A 39 7.16 3.43 -6.11
N GLY A 40 6.48 3.82 -7.18
CA GLY A 40 6.15 3.00 -8.35
C GLY A 40 4.85 2.20 -8.24
N GLY A 41 4.10 2.35 -7.16
CA GLY A 41 2.76 1.74 -7.03
C GLY A 41 1.70 2.54 -7.77
N ILE A 42 0.53 1.94 -7.95
CA ILE A 42 -0.64 2.61 -8.53
C ILE A 42 -1.61 2.93 -7.40
N TYR A 43 -1.89 4.21 -7.18
CA TYR A 43 -2.96 4.62 -6.26
C TYR A 43 -4.29 4.63 -7.00
N MET A 44 -5.31 3.96 -6.44
CA MET A 44 -6.69 4.04 -6.91
C MET A 44 -7.58 4.61 -5.82
N GLU A 45 -8.35 5.64 -6.16
CA GLU A 45 -9.33 6.19 -5.25
C GLU A 45 -10.41 5.14 -4.98
N ASP A 46 -10.98 4.53 -6.02
CA ASP A 46 -12.03 3.53 -5.89
C ASP A 46 -11.52 2.09 -5.99
N MET A 47 -12.21 1.20 -5.26
CA MET A 47 -11.81 -0.19 -5.16
C MET A 47 -12.49 -1.01 -6.25
N GLU A 48 -11.79 -1.19 -7.37
CA GLU A 48 -12.23 -2.09 -8.45
C GLU A 48 -11.79 -3.53 -8.16
N SER A 49 -12.76 -4.44 -8.11
CA SER A 49 -12.65 -5.72 -7.36
C SER A 49 -11.57 -6.72 -7.74
N ARG A 50 -10.85 -6.52 -8.86
CA ARG A 50 -9.92 -7.53 -9.39
C ARG A 50 -8.50 -7.01 -9.65
N SER A 51 -8.28 -5.70 -9.58
CA SER A 51 -6.96 -5.11 -9.81
C SER A 51 -6.24 -4.74 -8.52
N VAL A 52 -6.97 -4.48 -7.42
CA VAL A 52 -6.39 -3.98 -6.17
C VAL A 52 -5.59 -5.06 -5.44
N SER A 53 -4.31 -4.79 -5.21
CA SER A 53 -3.40 -5.65 -4.47
C SER A 53 -3.57 -5.50 -2.96
N PHE A 54 -3.69 -4.27 -2.46
CA PHE A 54 -3.83 -3.98 -1.02
C PHE A 54 -4.81 -2.82 -0.77
N LEU A 55 -5.46 -2.84 0.39
CA LEU A 55 -6.19 -1.69 0.92
C LEU A 55 -5.48 -1.16 2.17
N LEU A 56 -4.99 0.08 2.14
CA LEU A 56 -4.57 0.78 3.35
C LEU A 56 -5.80 1.36 4.06
N SER A 57 -6.01 1.00 5.32
CA SER A 57 -7.17 1.46 6.09
C SER A 57 -6.81 1.87 7.52
N LYS A 58 -7.52 2.84 8.11
CA LYS A 58 -7.45 3.11 9.56
C LYS A 58 -8.20 2.07 10.40
N GLY A 59 -9.12 1.32 9.78
CA GLY A 59 -9.95 0.33 10.48
C GLY A 59 -10.75 -0.55 9.52
N LEU A 60 -11.60 -1.41 10.07
CA LEU A 60 -12.33 -2.44 9.30
C LEU A 60 -13.81 -2.11 9.07
N THR A 61 -14.26 -0.91 9.42
CA THR A 61 -15.68 -0.53 9.40
C THR A 61 -16.15 0.05 8.07
N SER A 62 -15.23 0.45 7.18
CA SER A 62 -15.59 1.09 5.91
C SER A 62 -16.13 0.09 4.88
N ASP A 63 -16.92 0.59 3.92
CA ASP A 63 -17.41 -0.25 2.83
C ASP A 63 -16.27 -0.83 2.00
N LYS A 64 -15.20 -0.07 1.74
CA LYS A 64 -13.99 -0.57 1.06
C LYS A 64 -13.35 -1.72 1.84
N ALA A 65 -13.24 -1.63 3.17
CA ALA A 65 -12.71 -2.73 3.98
C ALA A 65 -13.59 -4.00 3.92
N ARG A 66 -14.92 -3.82 3.89
CA ARG A 66 -15.88 -4.93 3.73
C ARG A 66 -15.75 -5.60 2.36
N HIS A 67 -15.60 -4.81 1.29
CA HIS A 67 -15.39 -5.32 -0.07
C HIS A 67 -14.02 -6.02 -0.19
N ALA A 68 -12.96 -5.42 0.33
CA ALA A 68 -11.62 -6.01 0.39
C ALA A 68 -11.66 -7.40 1.03
N LYS A 69 -12.31 -7.52 2.20
CA LYS A 69 -12.50 -8.80 2.87
C LYS A 69 -13.26 -9.82 2.01
N ARG A 70 -14.32 -9.40 1.32
CA ARG A 70 -15.10 -10.27 0.43
C ARG A 70 -14.28 -10.77 -0.77
N TRP A 71 -13.38 -9.94 -1.28
CA TRP A 71 -12.54 -10.25 -2.44
C TRP A 71 -11.19 -10.89 -2.08
N GLY A 72 -10.91 -11.08 -0.79
CA GLY A 72 -9.62 -11.62 -0.33
C GLY A 72 -8.46 -10.63 -0.49
N VAL A 73 -8.74 -9.33 -0.67
CA VAL A 73 -7.72 -8.28 -0.71
C VAL A 73 -7.26 -7.99 0.72
N PRO A 74 -5.95 -8.08 1.01
CA PRO A 74 -5.42 -7.74 2.32
C PRO A 74 -5.71 -6.29 2.70
N VAL A 75 -6.19 -6.09 3.93
CA VAL A 75 -6.38 -4.76 4.52
C VAL A 75 -5.23 -4.50 5.49
N LEU A 76 -4.43 -3.48 5.23
CA LEU A 76 -3.24 -3.12 6.01
C LEU A 76 -3.44 -1.76 6.68
N ASN A 77 -2.74 -1.49 7.77
CA ASN A 77 -2.58 -0.11 8.24
C ASN A 77 -1.50 0.64 7.43
N HIS A 78 -1.44 1.98 7.53
CA HIS A 78 -0.49 2.80 6.78
C HIS A 78 0.97 2.61 7.18
N GLN A 79 1.26 2.05 8.36
CA GLN A 79 2.64 1.84 8.82
C GLN A 79 3.41 0.92 7.86
N TRP A 80 2.74 -0.02 7.20
CA TRP A 80 3.35 -0.85 6.14
C TRP A 80 4.00 -0.01 5.04
N LEU A 81 3.30 1.04 4.57
CA LEU A 81 3.83 1.91 3.53
C LEU A 81 5.04 2.69 4.06
N PHE A 82 4.97 3.19 5.29
CA PHE A 82 6.07 3.93 5.91
C PHE A 82 7.31 3.05 6.09
N ASP A 83 7.14 1.81 6.52
CA ASP A 83 8.25 0.89 6.73
C ASP A 83 8.84 0.41 5.39
N CYS A 84 8.03 0.22 4.34
CA CYS A 84 8.52 0.04 2.97
C CYS A 84 9.44 1.18 2.53
N ILE A 85 9.07 2.43 2.84
CA ILE A 85 9.84 3.63 2.48
C ILE A 85 11.13 3.73 3.30
N VAL A 86 11.05 3.53 4.61
CA VAL A 86 12.22 3.58 5.52
C VAL A 86 13.23 2.48 5.15
N GLU A 87 12.76 1.27 4.89
CA GLU A 87 13.61 0.13 4.52
C GLU A 87 14.00 0.10 3.04
N ARG A 88 13.42 0.99 2.21
CA ARG A 88 13.62 1.08 0.76
C ARG A 88 13.42 -0.24 0.02
N ARG A 89 12.41 -1.00 0.44
CA ARG A 89 12.07 -2.31 -0.14
C ARG A 89 10.61 -2.64 0.13
N PHE A 90 10.08 -3.63 -0.59
CA PHE A 90 8.80 -4.22 -0.23
C PHE A 90 8.95 -5.04 1.07
N VAL A 91 8.29 -4.64 2.15
CA VAL A 91 8.29 -5.38 3.41
C VAL A 91 7.09 -6.34 3.47
N SER A 92 7.23 -7.44 4.20
CA SER A 92 6.16 -8.43 4.37
C SER A 92 4.91 -7.78 5.00
N ILE A 93 3.74 -8.09 4.46
CA ILE A 93 2.49 -7.48 4.89
C ILE A 93 1.96 -8.02 6.23
N ASN A 94 2.42 -9.20 6.67
CA ASN A 94 1.77 -9.98 7.74
C ASN A 94 1.60 -9.20 9.06
N ASN A 95 2.59 -8.39 9.43
CA ASN A 95 2.58 -7.62 10.68
C ASN A 95 1.64 -6.40 10.64
N TYR A 96 1.10 -6.08 9.47
CA TYR A 96 0.29 -4.87 9.25
C TYR A 96 -1.16 -5.19 8.89
N ILE A 97 -1.49 -6.48 8.72
CA ILE A 97 -2.84 -6.92 8.41
C ILE A 97 -3.79 -6.55 9.54
N LEU A 98 -4.81 -5.76 9.20
CA LEU A 98 -5.93 -5.50 10.09
C LEU A 98 -6.84 -6.72 10.09
N SER A 99 -6.97 -7.36 11.24
CA SER A 99 -7.93 -8.43 11.47
C SER A 99 -8.86 -8.06 12.63
N LEU A 100 -10.10 -8.52 12.55
CA LEU A 100 -10.95 -8.59 13.73
C LEU A 100 -10.47 -9.81 14.52
N SER A 101 -9.83 -9.58 15.66
CA SER A 101 -9.70 -10.61 16.69
C SER A 101 -11.12 -10.98 17.12
N MET A 102 -11.50 -12.24 16.92
CA MET A 102 -12.71 -12.82 17.50
C MET A 102 -12.60 -12.88 19.01
#